data_AF-A0A7K9P062-F1
#
_entry.id   AF-A0A7K9P062-F1
#
_cell.length_a   1.000
_cell.length_b   1.000
_cell.length_c   1.000
_cell.angle_alpha   90.00
_cell.angle_beta   90.00
_cell.angle_gamma   90.00
#
_symmetry.space_group_name_H-M   'P 1'
#
loop_
_entity.id
_entity.type
_entity.pdbx_description
1 polymer ?
#
loop_
_entity_poly.entity_id
_entity_poly.type
_entity_poly.pdbx_seq_one_letter_code
_entity_poly.pdbx_strand_id
1 'polypeptide(L)'
;APCQPCATTGGVPSEARQCDYTGLYYCSSCHWNDLAVVPARAIHNWDFEPRKVSRCSMRYLALMVSRPVLKLREINPLLFNYVEELVEIRKLRQDILLMKPYFITCKEAMEARLLLQLQDRQHFVENDEMYSLQDLIDIEAGRLGCSLTEIHTLFAKHIKLDCERCQAKGFVCELCREGDVLFPFDSHTSVCADCSAVFHRYQHTGAGCGDVGVARGNPELSPPSRDCYYDNSTTCPRCARLSLRKQSLFQDSSTEAES
;
A
#
# COMPACT_ATOMS: atom_id res chain seq x y z
N ALA A 1 2.62 -1.69 -43.72
CA ALA A 1 1.15 -1.72 -43.66
C ALA A 1 0.72 -2.39 -42.35
N PRO A 2 -0.29 -1.87 -41.61
CA PRO A 2 -0.81 -2.58 -40.45
C PRO A 2 -1.56 -3.84 -40.92
N CYS A 3 -1.10 -4.99 -40.46
CA CYS A 3 -1.71 -6.29 -40.72
C CYS A 3 -3.08 -6.32 -40.03
N GLN A 4 -4.17 -6.30 -40.81
CA GLN A 4 -5.51 -6.53 -40.27
C GLN A 4 -5.61 -7.99 -39.79
N PRO A 5 -6.43 -8.28 -38.76
CA PRO A 5 -6.77 -9.64 -38.39
C PRO A 5 -7.21 -10.40 -39.64
N CYS A 6 -6.79 -11.65 -39.81
CA CYS A 6 -7.25 -12.44 -40.96
C CYS A 6 -8.78 -12.56 -40.87
N ALA A 7 -9.51 -11.76 -41.65
CA ALA A 7 -10.92 -11.96 -41.86
C ALA A 7 -11.06 -13.33 -42.53
N THR A 8 -11.72 -14.25 -41.84
CA THR A 8 -11.99 -15.60 -42.32
C THR A 8 -12.89 -15.55 -43.55
N THR A 9 -12.30 -15.33 -44.71
CA THR A 9 -12.94 -15.54 -46.01
C THR A 9 -12.00 -16.36 -46.88
N GLY A 10 -12.18 -17.69 -46.82
CA GLY A 10 -12.04 -18.55 -48.00
C GLY A 10 -10.70 -19.23 -48.29
N GLY A 11 -9.68 -19.16 -47.43
CA GLY A 11 -8.39 -19.84 -47.64
C GLY A 11 -7.96 -20.70 -46.44
N VAL A 12 -7.33 -21.84 -46.73
CA VAL A 12 -7.04 -22.96 -45.80
C VAL A 12 -6.49 -22.50 -44.42
N PRO A 13 -7.02 -23.00 -43.29
CA PRO A 13 -6.71 -22.48 -41.94
C PRO A 13 -5.33 -22.82 -41.34
N SER A 14 -4.42 -23.49 -42.06
CA SER A 14 -3.30 -24.19 -41.40
C SER A 14 -2.12 -23.31 -40.96
N GLU A 15 -2.08 -22.03 -41.31
CA GLU A 15 -0.97 -21.12 -40.96
C GLU A 15 -1.37 -19.94 -40.06
N ALA A 16 -2.66 -19.77 -39.78
CA ALA A 16 -3.13 -18.71 -38.90
C ALA A 16 -2.77 -19.02 -37.45
N ARG A 17 -2.16 -18.06 -36.76
CA ARG A 17 -1.73 -18.17 -35.36
C ARG A 17 -2.57 -17.23 -34.50
N GLN A 18 -3.11 -17.74 -33.41
CA GLN A 18 -3.88 -16.95 -32.46
C GLN A 18 -2.95 -16.19 -31.51
N CYS A 19 -3.16 -14.89 -31.38
CA CYS A 19 -2.51 -14.07 -30.37
C CYS A 19 -3.28 -14.15 -29.06
N ASP A 20 -2.63 -14.57 -27.98
CA ASP A 20 -3.29 -14.74 -26.69
C ASP A 20 -3.72 -13.39 -26.06
N TYR A 21 -2.99 -12.31 -26.34
CA TYR A 21 -3.34 -10.97 -25.82
C TYR A 21 -4.60 -10.36 -26.46
N THR A 22 -4.78 -10.50 -27.77
CA THR A 22 -5.92 -9.89 -28.49
C THR A 22 -7.05 -10.87 -28.77
N GLY A 23 -6.80 -12.18 -28.66
CA GLY A 23 -7.73 -13.25 -29.04
C GLY A 23 -7.89 -13.45 -30.55
N LEU A 24 -7.26 -12.60 -31.39
CA LEU A 24 -7.40 -12.60 -32.84
C LEU A 24 -6.37 -13.48 -33.54
N TYR A 25 -6.67 -13.89 -34.78
CA TYR A 25 -5.79 -14.69 -35.63
C TYR A 25 -4.97 -13.82 -36.60
N TYR A 26 -3.70 -14.17 -36.75
CA TYR A 26 -2.71 -13.47 -37.55
C TYR A 26 -1.94 -14.44 -38.45
N CYS A 27 -1.46 -13.97 -39.60
CA CYS A 27 -0.60 -14.78 -40.47
C CYS A 27 0.79 -15.00 -39.85
N SER A 28 1.55 -15.95 -40.42
CA SER A 28 2.90 -16.32 -39.99
C SER A 28 3.90 -15.14 -40.01
N SER A 29 3.72 -14.16 -40.89
CA SER A 29 4.55 -12.95 -40.94
C SER A 29 4.24 -11.94 -39.83
N CYS A 30 3.01 -11.91 -39.31
CA CYS A 30 2.57 -10.96 -38.27
C CYS A 30 2.66 -11.54 -36.85
N HIS A 31 2.79 -12.87 -36.74
CA HIS A 31 2.81 -13.58 -35.48
C HIS A 31 3.92 -14.63 -35.47
N TRP A 32 5.05 -14.31 -34.83
CA TRP A 32 6.24 -15.17 -34.82
C TRP A 32 6.28 -16.16 -33.66
N ASN A 33 5.17 -16.29 -32.92
CA ASN A 33 5.10 -17.01 -31.65
C ASN A 33 6.03 -16.41 -30.59
N ASP A 34 6.22 -15.09 -30.61
CA ASP A 34 6.86 -14.40 -29.50
C ASP A 34 6.09 -14.65 -28.21
N LEU A 35 6.81 -14.74 -27.10
CA LEU A 35 6.25 -15.08 -25.80
C LEU A 35 6.20 -13.85 -24.90
N ALA A 36 5.04 -13.62 -24.29
CA ALA A 36 4.85 -12.56 -23.30
C ALA A 36 3.84 -12.99 -22.23
N VAL A 37 3.99 -12.45 -21.03
CA VAL A 37 2.95 -12.53 -19.99
C VAL A 37 1.76 -11.69 -20.44
N VAL A 38 0.55 -12.27 -20.38
CA VAL A 38 -0.68 -11.61 -20.82
C VAL A 38 -1.39 -10.98 -19.61
N PRO A 39 -1.61 -9.65 -19.57
CA PRO A 39 -2.17 -8.97 -18.39
C PRO A 39 -3.49 -9.55 -17.90
N ALA A 40 -4.41 -9.88 -18.81
CA ALA A 40 -5.71 -10.43 -18.44
C ALA A 40 -5.58 -11.78 -17.68
N ARG A 41 -4.61 -12.62 -18.05
CA ARG A 41 -4.36 -13.89 -17.37
C ARG A 41 -3.74 -13.69 -15.99
N ALA A 42 -2.75 -12.80 -15.88
CA ALA A 42 -2.13 -12.44 -14.61
C ALA A 42 -3.16 -11.88 -13.61
N ILE A 43 -4.06 -11.00 -14.07
CA ILE A 43 -5.03 -10.33 -13.18
C ILE A 43 -6.21 -11.24 -12.81
N HIS A 44 -6.74 -12.01 -13.75
CA HIS A 44 -7.95 -12.80 -13.50
C HIS A 44 -7.66 -14.21 -12.98
N ASN A 45 -6.51 -14.78 -13.32
CA ASN A 45 -6.19 -16.18 -13.01
C ASN A 45 -4.89 -16.35 -12.23
N TRP A 46 -4.17 -15.25 -11.91
CA TRP A 46 -2.83 -15.30 -11.33
C TRP A 46 -1.86 -16.19 -12.15
N ASP A 47 -2.03 -16.18 -13.48
CA ASP A 47 -1.26 -17.00 -14.43
C ASP A 47 -0.23 -16.13 -15.17
N PHE A 48 1.05 -16.38 -14.87
CA PHE A 48 2.20 -15.65 -15.42
C PHE A 48 2.98 -16.45 -16.47
N GLU A 49 2.50 -17.63 -16.86
CA GLU A 49 3.19 -18.43 -17.87
C GLU A 49 3.14 -17.69 -19.22
N PRO A 50 4.29 -17.48 -19.90
CA PRO A 50 4.30 -16.76 -21.17
C PRO A 50 3.41 -17.41 -22.23
N ARG A 51 2.67 -16.57 -22.96
CA ARG A 51 1.79 -17.00 -24.04
C ARG A 51 2.26 -16.43 -25.37
N LYS A 52 1.91 -17.15 -26.43
CA LYS A 52 2.19 -16.75 -27.80
C LYS A 52 1.38 -15.51 -28.16
N VAL A 53 2.06 -14.46 -28.60
CA VAL A 53 1.45 -13.18 -28.97
C VAL A 53 1.92 -12.71 -30.35
N SER A 54 1.11 -11.85 -30.98
CA SER A 54 1.48 -11.20 -32.25
C SER A 54 2.67 -10.25 -32.06
N ARG A 55 3.38 -9.93 -33.14
CA ARG A 55 4.51 -8.98 -33.11
C ARG A 55 4.11 -7.62 -32.57
N CYS A 56 2.92 -7.15 -32.96
CA CYS A 56 2.39 -5.85 -32.50
C CYS A 56 2.09 -5.90 -31.00
N SER A 57 1.41 -6.95 -30.55
CA SER A 57 1.08 -7.17 -29.14
C SER A 57 2.34 -7.30 -28.28
N MET A 58 3.35 -8.06 -28.72
CA MET A 58 4.63 -8.18 -28.02
C MET A 58 5.27 -6.81 -27.79
N ARG A 59 5.38 -5.99 -28.84
CA ARG A 59 5.96 -4.64 -28.74
C ARG A 59 5.15 -3.74 -27.80
N TYR A 60 3.83 -3.80 -27.88
CA TYR A 60 2.97 -3.03 -26.98
C TYR A 60 3.13 -3.46 -25.52
N LEU A 61 3.09 -4.77 -25.25
CA LEU A 61 3.26 -5.33 -23.91
C LEU A 61 4.61 -4.94 -23.32
N ALA A 62 5.70 -5.02 -24.10
CA ALA A 62 7.02 -4.60 -23.66
C ALA A 62 7.09 -3.11 -23.27
N LEU A 63 6.32 -2.24 -23.95
CA LEU A 63 6.25 -0.81 -23.61
C LEU A 63 5.37 -0.52 -22.37
N MET A 64 4.42 -1.40 -22.08
CA MET A 64 3.44 -1.20 -21.00
C MET A 64 3.80 -1.93 -19.71
N VAL A 65 4.71 -2.91 -19.76
CA VAL A 65 4.98 -3.83 -18.63
C VAL A 65 5.30 -3.10 -17.33
N SER A 66 6.12 -2.04 -17.38
CA SER A 66 6.51 -1.25 -16.21
C SER A 66 5.59 -0.06 -15.92
N ARG A 67 4.54 0.17 -16.72
CA ARG A 67 3.65 1.33 -16.53
C ARG A 67 2.59 1.00 -15.48
N PRO A 68 2.46 1.81 -14.41
CA PRO A 68 1.47 1.56 -13.37
C PRO A 68 0.09 2.02 -13.84
N VAL A 69 -0.64 1.13 -14.51
CA VAL A 69 -1.95 1.43 -15.12
C VAL A 69 -3.07 0.50 -14.63
N LEU A 70 -2.75 -0.43 -13.73
CA LEU A 70 -3.67 -1.46 -13.26
C LEU A 70 -4.20 -1.09 -11.87
N LYS A 71 -5.50 -0.84 -11.78
CA LYS A 71 -6.21 -0.70 -10.50
C LYS A 71 -6.82 -2.03 -10.09
N LEU A 72 -6.02 -2.87 -9.43
CA LEU A 72 -6.41 -4.27 -9.17
C LEU A 72 -7.72 -4.41 -8.41
N ARG A 73 -8.00 -3.53 -7.44
CA ARG A 73 -9.25 -3.56 -6.67
C ARG A 73 -10.49 -3.24 -7.50
N GLU A 74 -10.34 -2.42 -8.54
CA GLU A 74 -11.43 -2.11 -9.46
C GLU A 74 -11.60 -3.23 -10.50
N ILE A 75 -10.50 -3.83 -10.96
CA ILE A 75 -10.52 -4.85 -12.03
C ILE A 75 -10.90 -6.24 -11.51
N ASN A 76 -10.31 -6.67 -10.39
CA ASN A 76 -10.55 -7.97 -9.77
C ASN A 76 -10.40 -7.89 -8.23
N PRO A 77 -11.41 -7.39 -7.51
CA PRO A 77 -11.34 -7.27 -6.05
C PRO A 77 -11.16 -8.60 -5.33
N LEU A 78 -11.64 -9.70 -5.92
CA LEU A 78 -11.55 -11.04 -5.33
C LEU A 78 -10.11 -11.57 -5.30
N LEU A 79 -9.21 -11.03 -6.13
CA LEU A 79 -7.81 -11.48 -6.19
C LEU A 79 -7.11 -11.39 -4.83
N PHE A 80 -7.39 -10.34 -4.07
CA PHE A 80 -6.82 -10.13 -2.73
C PHE A 80 -7.27 -11.16 -1.69
N ASN A 81 -8.33 -11.94 -1.98
CA ASN A 81 -8.77 -13.02 -1.09
C ASN A 81 -7.98 -14.32 -1.32
N TYR A 82 -7.30 -14.45 -2.47
CA TYR A 82 -6.61 -15.67 -2.87
C TYR A 82 -5.09 -15.53 -2.88
N VAL A 83 -4.58 -14.30 -2.96
CA VAL A 83 -3.14 -14.01 -3.01
C VAL A 83 -2.77 -13.19 -1.78
N GLU A 84 -2.16 -13.84 -0.79
CA GLU A 84 -1.79 -13.22 0.49
C GLU A 84 -0.70 -12.16 0.29
N GLU A 85 0.24 -12.41 -0.61
CA GLU A 85 1.35 -11.52 -0.94
C GLU A 85 0.85 -10.15 -1.43
N LEU A 86 -0.29 -10.10 -2.13
CA LEU A 86 -0.89 -8.83 -2.54
C LEU A 86 -1.39 -8.00 -1.36
N VAL A 87 -1.92 -8.67 -0.32
CA VAL A 87 -2.39 -8.01 0.90
C VAL A 87 -1.20 -7.45 1.68
N GLU A 88 -0.13 -8.22 1.80
CA GLU A 88 1.12 -7.80 2.46
C GLU A 88 1.77 -6.62 1.74
N ILE A 89 1.96 -6.72 0.43
CA ILE A 89 2.53 -5.64 -0.39
C ILE A 89 1.70 -4.38 -0.29
N ARG A 90 0.37 -4.51 -0.31
CA ARG A 90 -0.52 -3.36 -0.15
C ARG A 90 -0.36 -2.72 1.22
N LYS A 91 -0.27 -3.51 2.30
CA LYS A 91 -0.05 -3.00 3.65
C LYS A 91 1.28 -2.25 3.75
N LEU A 92 2.37 -2.83 3.25
CA LEU A 92 3.69 -2.18 3.19
C LEU A 92 3.64 -0.85 2.43
N ARG A 93 2.93 -0.80 1.29
CA ARG A 93 2.75 0.43 0.52
C ARG A 93 1.97 1.50 1.30
N GLN A 94 0.90 1.11 1.99
CA GLN A 94 0.14 2.03 2.85
C GLN A 94 1.03 2.59 3.98
N ASP A 95 1.85 1.74 4.59
CA ASP A 95 2.78 2.17 5.62
C ASP A 95 3.84 3.13 5.08
N ILE A 96 4.40 2.86 3.89
CA ILE A 96 5.33 3.77 3.21
C ILE A 96 4.70 5.14 2.93
N LEU A 97 3.42 5.18 2.53
CA LEU A 97 2.70 6.45 2.34
C LEU A 97 2.54 7.23 3.64
N LEU A 98 2.35 6.54 4.78
CA LEU A 98 2.32 7.16 6.12
C LEU A 98 3.71 7.60 6.59
N MET A 99 4.78 6.94 6.14
CA MET A 99 6.17 7.31 6.43
C MET A 99 6.65 8.50 5.59
N LYS A 100 6.16 8.66 4.35
CA LYS A 100 6.58 9.72 3.41
C LYS A 100 6.59 11.14 4.03
N PRO A 101 5.57 11.60 4.78
CA PRO A 101 5.58 12.89 5.45
C PRO A 101 6.79 13.14 6.36
N TYR A 102 7.31 12.10 7.01
CA TYR A 102 8.50 12.20 7.86
C TYR A 102 9.73 12.57 7.02
N PHE A 103 9.91 11.92 5.87
CA PHE A 103 11.08 12.10 5.01
C PHE A 103 11.09 13.44 4.26
N ILE A 104 9.94 13.89 3.75
CA ILE A 104 9.84 15.18 3.04
C ILE A 104 10.06 16.39 3.96
N THR A 105 10.05 16.20 5.27
CA THR A 105 10.28 17.26 6.27
C THR A 105 11.48 16.94 7.18
N CYS A 106 12.30 15.96 6.84
CA CYS A 106 13.51 15.56 7.57
C CYS A 106 14.74 15.76 6.68
N LYS A 107 15.68 16.58 7.15
CA LYS A 107 16.91 16.86 6.41
C LYS A 107 17.81 15.63 6.32
N GLU A 108 17.96 14.89 7.42
CA GLU A 108 18.79 13.67 7.45
C GLU A 108 18.25 12.60 6.47
N ALA A 109 16.92 12.44 6.38
CA ALA A 109 16.28 11.53 5.43
C ALA A 109 16.50 11.92 3.97
N MET A 110 16.46 13.22 3.66
CA MET A 110 16.74 13.73 2.31
C MET A 110 18.19 13.47 1.91
N GLU A 111 19.14 13.72 2.81
CA GLU A 111 20.57 13.46 2.58
C GLU A 111 20.86 11.96 2.40
N ALA A 112 20.19 11.11 3.19
CA ALA A 112 20.23 9.65 3.05
C ALA A 112 19.46 9.13 1.83
N ARG A 113 18.72 10.00 1.11
CA ARG A 113 17.95 9.67 -0.09
C ARG A 113 16.98 8.50 0.12
N LEU A 114 16.32 8.43 1.27
CA LEU A 114 15.48 7.29 1.63
C LEU A 114 14.38 7.01 0.61
N LEU A 115 13.65 8.04 0.16
CA LEU A 115 12.60 7.86 -0.85
C LEU A 115 13.12 7.41 -2.22
N LEU A 116 14.41 7.63 -2.54
CA LEU A 116 14.99 7.16 -3.81
C LEU A 116 15.25 5.66 -3.82
N GLN A 117 15.14 4.96 -2.69
CA GLN A 117 15.15 3.49 -2.67
C GLN A 117 13.99 2.90 -3.50
N LEU A 118 12.93 3.68 -3.74
CA LEU A 118 11.78 3.31 -4.56
C LEU A 118 11.79 3.98 -5.94
N GLN A 119 12.96 4.42 -6.44
CA GLN A 119 13.02 5.21 -7.67
C GLN A 119 12.46 4.52 -8.92
N ASP A 120 12.57 3.19 -9.00
CA ASP A 120 12.05 2.41 -10.12
C ASP A 120 10.53 2.14 -10.02
N ARG A 121 9.91 2.50 -8.88
CA ARG A 121 8.48 2.32 -8.58
C ARG A 121 7.92 3.53 -7.85
N GLN A 122 8.08 4.72 -8.44
CA GLN A 122 7.59 5.99 -7.86
C GLN A 122 6.10 5.95 -7.52
N HIS A 123 5.29 5.19 -8.25
CA HIS A 123 3.87 5.02 -7.95
C HIS A 123 3.60 4.45 -6.55
N PHE A 124 4.57 3.78 -5.90
CA PHE A 124 4.43 3.27 -4.53
C PHE A 124 4.48 4.38 -3.46
N VAL A 125 5.09 5.51 -3.77
CA VAL A 125 5.10 6.69 -2.89
C VAL A 125 4.02 7.72 -3.27
N GLU A 126 3.22 7.44 -4.30
CA GLU A 126 2.11 8.29 -4.74
C GLU A 126 0.75 7.78 -4.26
N ASN A 127 0.48 6.47 -4.37
CA ASN A 127 -0.76 5.82 -3.89
C ASN A 127 -0.56 4.29 -3.68
N ASP A 128 -1.54 3.61 -3.06
CA ASP A 128 -1.52 2.16 -2.84
C ASP A 128 -2.35 1.35 -3.86
N GLU A 129 -2.98 2.00 -4.84
CA GLU A 129 -3.98 1.38 -5.71
C GLU A 129 -3.45 0.96 -7.08
N MET A 130 -2.46 1.68 -7.61
CA MET A 130 -1.93 1.48 -8.95
C MET A 130 -0.82 0.43 -8.96
N TYR A 131 -0.86 -0.47 -9.93
CA TYR A 131 0.13 -1.51 -10.18
C TYR A 131 0.49 -1.54 -11.68
N SER A 132 1.70 -1.96 -11.98
CA SER A 132 2.19 -2.35 -13.30
C SER A 132 2.16 -3.86 -13.44
N LEU A 133 2.24 -4.38 -14.67
CA LEU A 133 2.37 -5.83 -14.87
C LEU A 133 3.68 -6.35 -14.27
N GLN A 134 4.75 -5.55 -14.35
CA GLN A 134 6.05 -5.85 -13.75
C GLN A 134 5.92 -6.01 -12.22
N ASP A 135 5.14 -5.17 -11.55
CA ASP A 135 4.87 -5.34 -10.11
C ASP A 135 4.29 -6.74 -9.84
N LEU A 136 3.25 -7.15 -10.57
CA LEU A 136 2.61 -8.45 -10.39
C LEU A 136 3.58 -9.62 -10.60
N ILE A 137 4.41 -9.54 -11.64
CA ILE A 137 5.45 -10.55 -11.92
C ILE A 137 6.46 -10.64 -10.77
N ASP A 138 6.85 -9.50 -10.20
CA ASP A 138 7.81 -9.47 -9.10
C ASP A 138 7.19 -9.88 -7.75
N ILE A 139 5.87 -9.70 -7.59
CA ILE A 139 5.11 -10.21 -6.44
C ILE A 139 5.07 -11.73 -6.50
N GLU A 140 4.65 -12.30 -7.63
CA GLU A 140 4.60 -13.74 -7.79
C GLU A 140 5.98 -14.40 -7.62
N ALA A 141 7.03 -13.75 -8.13
CA ALA A 141 8.38 -14.26 -7.94
C ALA A 141 8.93 -14.08 -6.51
N GLY A 142 8.16 -13.52 -5.57
CA GLY A 142 8.57 -13.22 -4.19
C GLY A 142 9.60 -12.09 -4.04
N ARG A 143 10.15 -11.58 -5.16
CA ARG A 143 11.21 -10.56 -5.16
C ARG A 143 10.72 -9.23 -4.58
N LEU A 144 9.50 -8.83 -4.93
CA LEU A 144 8.97 -7.55 -4.47
C LEU A 144 8.70 -7.56 -2.96
N GLY A 145 8.20 -8.67 -2.41
CA GLY A 145 7.94 -8.82 -0.98
C GLY A 145 9.20 -8.62 -0.16
N CYS A 146 10.28 -9.32 -0.51
CA CYS A 146 11.58 -9.19 0.15
C CYS A 146 12.12 -7.76 0.07
N SER A 147 12.22 -7.21 -1.16
CA SER A 147 12.74 -5.85 -1.39
C SER A 147 11.96 -4.78 -0.63
N LEU A 148 10.61 -4.86 -0.65
CA LEU A 148 9.78 -3.85 -0.03
C LEU A 148 9.84 -3.92 1.50
N THR A 149 9.96 -5.14 2.06
CA THR A 149 10.13 -5.35 3.51
C THR A 149 11.45 -4.79 4.01
N GLU A 150 12.54 -4.97 3.27
CA GLU A 150 13.85 -4.38 3.58
C GLU A 150 13.79 -2.86 3.59
N ILE A 151 13.19 -2.26 2.55
CA ILE A 151 13.00 -0.81 2.43
C ILE A 151 12.15 -0.29 3.59
N HIS A 152 11.02 -0.94 3.86
CA HIS A 152 10.14 -0.58 4.98
C HIS A 152 10.87 -0.64 6.33
N THR A 153 11.68 -1.67 6.55
CA THR A 153 12.47 -1.81 7.79
C THR A 153 13.50 -0.71 7.92
N LEU A 154 14.20 -0.36 6.84
CA LEU A 154 15.13 0.77 6.80
C LEU A 154 14.42 2.09 7.13
N PHE A 155 13.24 2.31 6.55
CA PHE A 155 12.42 3.50 6.76
C PHE A 155 11.95 3.61 8.22
N ALA A 156 11.42 2.51 8.77
CA ALA A 156 11.00 2.45 10.15
C ALA A 156 12.17 2.69 11.11
N LYS A 157 13.35 2.10 10.85
CA LYS A 157 14.56 2.30 11.64
C LYS A 157 14.97 3.78 11.69
N HIS A 158 14.97 4.44 10.53
CA HIS A 158 15.28 5.88 10.48
C HIS A 158 14.30 6.69 11.34
N ILE A 159 12.99 6.45 11.17
CA ILE A 159 11.96 7.22 11.86
C ILE A 159 11.98 7.00 13.37
N LYS A 160 12.17 5.75 13.81
CA LYS A 160 12.00 5.36 15.21
C LYS A 160 13.26 5.40 16.05
N LEU A 161 14.43 5.15 15.44
CA LEU A 161 15.67 4.90 16.18
C LEU A 161 16.77 5.89 15.80
N ASP A 162 16.99 6.14 14.51
CA ASP A 162 18.18 6.86 14.06
C ASP A 162 18.01 8.40 14.02
N CYS A 163 16.78 8.92 13.96
CA CYS A 163 16.52 10.35 13.78
C CYS A 163 15.58 10.95 14.85
N GLU A 164 16.13 11.77 15.74
CA GLU A 164 15.37 12.47 16.80
C GLU A 164 14.26 13.38 16.24
N ARG A 165 14.48 14.01 15.09
CA ARG A 165 13.49 14.89 14.44
C ARG A 165 12.27 14.12 13.93
N CYS A 166 12.47 12.89 13.47
CA CYS A 166 11.38 12.02 13.07
C CYS A 166 10.67 11.45 14.30
N GLN A 167 11.41 11.06 15.33
CA GLN A 167 10.86 10.58 16.60
C GLN A 167 9.96 11.63 17.28
N ALA A 168 10.38 12.90 17.27
CA ALA A 168 9.61 14.02 17.84
C ALA A 168 8.26 14.28 17.14
N LYS A 169 8.05 13.71 15.94
CA LYS A 169 6.77 13.76 15.19
C LYS A 169 5.88 12.54 15.46
N GLY A 170 6.29 11.64 16.34
CA GLY A 170 5.44 10.56 16.81
C GLY A 170 4.30 11.08 17.70
N PHE A 171 3.38 10.18 18.02
CA PHE A 171 2.14 10.50 18.72
C PHE A 171 2.16 9.91 20.12
N VAL A 172 1.50 10.58 21.05
CA VAL A 172 1.17 10.01 22.37
C VAL A 172 -0.32 9.68 22.36
N CYS A 173 -0.68 8.48 22.82
CA CYS A 173 -2.07 8.10 22.91
C CYS A 173 -2.80 9.00 23.92
N GLU A 174 -3.81 9.75 23.47
CA GLU A 174 -4.52 10.71 24.33
C GLU A 174 -5.45 10.04 25.36
N LEU A 175 -5.70 8.73 25.23
CA LEU A 175 -6.53 7.93 26.11
C LEU A 175 -5.77 7.50 27.37
N CYS A 176 -4.63 6.82 27.22
CA CYS A 176 -3.80 6.41 28.36
C CYS A 176 -2.82 7.49 28.79
N ARG A 177 -2.37 8.36 27.86
CA ARG A 177 -1.34 9.40 28.09
C ARG A 177 -0.03 8.88 28.71
N GLU A 178 0.17 7.58 28.60
CA GLU A 178 1.27 6.81 29.17
C GLU A 178 1.73 5.81 28.10
N GLY A 179 3.02 5.43 28.17
CA GLY A 179 3.61 4.46 27.24
C GLY A 179 4.46 5.08 26.14
N ASP A 180 4.84 4.23 25.20
CA ASP A 180 5.78 4.54 24.13
C ASP A 180 5.19 5.47 23.06
N VAL A 181 6.08 6.12 22.31
CA VAL A 181 5.72 6.95 21.17
C VAL A 181 5.13 6.08 20.06
N LEU A 182 3.94 6.45 19.60
CA LEU A 182 3.20 5.74 18.57
C LEU A 182 3.44 6.33 17.18
N PHE A 183 3.48 5.46 16.19
CA PHE A 183 3.52 5.86 14.79
C PHE A 183 2.30 5.33 14.02
N PRO A 184 1.79 6.09 13.03
CA PRO A 184 0.60 5.70 12.25
C PRO A 184 0.72 4.36 11.52
N PHE A 185 1.96 3.95 11.21
CA PHE A 185 2.28 2.72 10.48
C PHE A 185 2.53 1.52 11.40
N ASP A 186 2.36 1.66 12.71
CA ASP A 186 2.50 0.57 13.66
C ASP A 186 1.33 -0.42 13.57
N SER A 187 1.62 -1.71 13.76
CA SER A 187 0.60 -2.77 13.68
C SER A 187 -0.48 -2.66 14.77
N HIS A 188 -0.10 -2.15 15.93
CA HIS A 188 -0.95 -2.02 17.12
C HIS A 188 -1.47 -0.58 17.29
N THR A 189 -1.58 0.19 16.22
CA THR A 189 -2.18 1.53 16.26
C THR A 189 -3.41 1.66 15.36
N SER A 190 -4.28 2.59 15.72
CA SER A 190 -5.45 3.01 14.95
C SER A 190 -5.36 4.52 14.71
N VAL A 191 -5.59 4.94 13.47
CA VAL A 191 -5.51 6.34 13.04
C VAL A 191 -6.92 6.85 12.76
N CYS A 192 -7.27 7.99 13.36
CA CYS A 192 -8.52 8.67 13.05
C CYS A 192 -8.47 9.30 11.65
N ALA A 193 -9.44 9.00 10.79
CA ALA A 193 -9.51 9.53 9.43
C ALA A 193 -9.74 11.05 9.36
N ASP A 194 -10.39 11.63 10.38
CA ASP A 194 -10.77 13.06 10.36
C ASP A 194 -9.68 13.99 10.91
N CYS A 195 -8.93 13.55 11.93
CA CYS A 195 -7.96 14.39 12.63
C CYS A 195 -6.55 13.81 12.70
N SER A 196 -6.33 12.62 12.12
CA SER A 196 -5.05 11.91 12.09
C SER A 196 -4.44 11.60 13.47
N ALA A 197 -5.23 11.70 14.54
CA ALA A 197 -4.79 11.26 15.87
C ALA A 197 -4.56 9.74 15.88
N VAL A 198 -3.51 9.32 16.58
CA VAL A 198 -3.08 7.92 16.67
C VAL A 198 -3.34 7.40 18.08
N PHE A 199 -3.94 6.22 18.15
CA PHE A 199 -4.31 5.54 19.39
C PHE A 199 -3.82 4.09 19.35
N HIS A 200 -3.76 3.41 20.48
CA HIS A 200 -3.54 1.97 20.51
C HIS A 200 -4.73 1.22 19.89
N ARG A 201 -4.44 0.11 19.22
CA ARG A 201 -5.41 -0.86 18.69
C ARG A 201 -5.51 -2.05 19.64
N TYR A 202 -6.72 -2.45 20.02
CA TYR A 202 -7.02 -3.58 20.88
C TYR A 202 -6.64 -4.87 20.20
N GLN A 203 -5.85 -5.68 20.89
CA GLN A 203 -5.58 -7.05 20.51
C GLN A 203 -6.38 -7.95 21.45
N HIS A 204 -7.25 -8.79 20.90
CA HIS A 204 -8.11 -9.73 21.63
C HIS A 204 -7.35 -10.87 22.35
N THR A 205 -6.03 -10.89 22.31
CA THR A 205 -5.19 -11.85 23.00
C THR A 205 -4.77 -11.28 24.35
N GLY A 206 -4.98 -12.02 25.44
CA GLY A 206 -4.74 -11.60 26.84
C GLY A 206 -3.28 -11.29 27.23
N ALA A 207 -2.55 -10.57 26.40
CA ALA A 207 -1.30 -9.89 26.74
C ALA A 207 -1.62 -8.39 26.80
N GLY A 208 -1.56 -7.84 28.01
CA GLY A 208 -1.72 -6.41 28.22
C GLY A 208 -0.68 -5.61 27.45
N CYS A 209 -0.96 -4.32 27.24
CA CYS A 209 0.02 -3.37 26.73
C CYS A 209 1.13 -3.20 27.79
N GLY A 210 2.17 -4.01 27.68
CA GLY A 210 3.33 -4.05 28.56
C GLY A 210 4.22 -5.21 28.13
N ASP A 211 5.49 -4.91 27.87
CA ASP A 211 6.58 -5.83 27.54
C ASP A 211 6.78 -6.16 26.06
N VAL A 212 7.33 -5.19 25.31
CA VAL A 212 8.37 -5.53 24.32
C VAL A 212 9.74 -5.32 24.99
N GLY A 213 10.11 -6.29 25.83
CA GLY A 213 11.49 -6.67 26.11
C GLY A 213 12.24 -5.95 27.25
N VAL A 214 12.13 -6.47 28.48
CA VAL A 214 13.30 -6.69 29.37
C VAL A 214 13.04 -7.92 30.26
N ALA A 215 13.83 -8.98 30.07
CA ALA A 215 13.94 -10.04 31.06
C ALA A 215 14.65 -9.50 32.32
N ARG A 216 13.91 -9.38 33.44
CA ARG A 216 14.30 -9.66 34.84
C ARG A 216 13.57 -8.75 35.85
N GLY A 217 12.61 -9.35 36.56
CA GLY A 217 12.31 -9.14 37.99
C GLY A 217 11.93 -7.74 38.50
N ASN A 218 10.62 -7.47 38.64
CA ASN A 218 10.05 -6.75 39.79
C ASN A 218 8.51 -6.90 39.82
N PRO A 219 7.87 -7.27 40.95
CA PRO A 219 6.43 -7.60 40.99
C PRO A 219 5.49 -6.44 41.37
N GLU A 220 5.87 -5.16 41.24
CA GLU A 220 5.03 -4.01 41.68
C GLU A 220 4.71 -3.00 40.56
N LEU A 221 4.18 -3.47 39.43
CA LEU A 221 3.56 -2.57 38.44
C LEU A 221 2.12 -3.00 38.17
N SER A 222 1.20 -2.10 38.51
CA SER A 222 -0.23 -2.18 38.29
C SER A 222 -0.58 -2.44 36.80
N PRO A 223 -1.62 -3.25 36.51
CA PRO A 223 -1.96 -3.62 35.13
C PRO A 223 -2.43 -2.41 34.31
N PRO A 224 -2.18 -2.38 32.98
CA PRO A 224 -2.70 -1.34 32.10
C PRO A 224 -4.24 -1.37 32.11
N SER A 225 -4.85 -0.20 32.12
CA SER A 225 -6.31 -0.03 32.17
C SER A 225 -6.98 -0.69 30.96
N ARG A 226 -8.07 -1.41 31.21
CA ARG A 226 -8.85 -2.22 30.24
C ARG A 226 -9.47 -1.43 29.07
N ASP A 227 -9.28 -0.10 29.00
CA ASP A 227 -10.10 0.82 28.22
C ASP A 227 -9.31 1.73 27.25
N CYS A 228 -8.04 1.45 26.94
CA CYS A 228 -7.18 2.35 26.13
C CYS A 228 -7.25 2.13 24.61
N TYR A 229 -8.39 1.69 24.07
CA TYR A 229 -8.55 1.33 22.65
C TYR A 229 -9.43 2.30 21.87
N TYR A 230 -9.05 2.55 20.61
CA TYR A 230 -9.91 3.13 19.59
C TYR A 230 -9.94 2.25 18.33
N ASP A 231 -11.14 1.89 17.88
CA ASP A 231 -11.41 0.93 16.79
C ASP A 231 -12.02 1.57 15.53
N ASN A 232 -12.14 2.89 15.51
CA ASN A 232 -12.88 3.65 14.50
C ASN A 232 -14.39 3.31 14.42
N SER A 233 -14.99 2.58 15.37
CA SER A 233 -16.44 2.31 15.41
C SER A 233 -17.23 3.40 16.13
N THR A 234 -16.58 4.16 17.01
CA THR A 234 -17.15 5.31 17.71
C THR A 234 -16.53 6.62 17.25
N THR A 235 -17.17 7.76 17.57
CA THR A 235 -16.58 9.08 17.32
C THR A 235 -15.21 9.20 18.00
N CYS A 236 -14.21 9.67 17.25
CA CYS A 236 -12.87 9.91 17.79
C CYS A 236 -12.91 10.86 19.01
N PRO A 237 -12.27 10.52 20.14
CA PRO A 237 -12.23 11.36 21.34
C PRO A 237 -11.69 12.76 21.08
N ARG A 238 -10.70 12.89 20.19
CA ARG A 238 -10.15 14.19 19.79
C ARG A 238 -11.14 14.99 18.95
N CYS A 239 -11.80 14.37 17.98
CA CYS A 239 -12.83 15.01 17.16
C CYS A 239 -14.02 15.48 18.01
N ALA A 240 -14.46 14.68 18.98
CA ALA A 240 -15.52 15.06 19.92
C ALA A 240 -15.13 16.32 20.73
N ARG A 241 -13.89 16.38 21.24
CA ARG A 241 -13.41 17.58 21.96
C ARG A 241 -13.26 18.80 21.06
N LEU A 242 -12.78 18.63 19.83
CA LEU A 242 -12.63 19.73 18.87
C LEU A 242 -13.98 20.30 18.43
N SER A 243 -14.99 19.44 18.23
CA SER A 243 -16.35 19.86 17.86
C SER A 243 -17.05 20.62 18.99
N LEU A 244 -16.92 20.17 20.24
CA LEU A 244 -17.44 20.89 21.42
C LEU A 244 -16.82 22.28 21.57
N ARG A 245 -15.49 22.41 21.42
CA ARG A 245 -14.80 23.72 21.46
C ARG A 245 -15.26 24.65 20.35
N LYS A 246 -15.57 24.11 19.17
CA LYS A 246 -16.07 24.92 18.05
C LYS A 246 -17.48 25.46 18.36
N GLN A 247 -18.33 24.67 19.01
CA GLN A 247 -19.68 25.08 19.40
C GLN A 247 -19.68 26.17 20.47
N SER A 248 -18.79 26.10 21.47
CA SER A 248 -18.68 27.14 22.50
C SER A 248 -18.25 28.49 21.91
N LEU A 249 -17.30 28.49 20.97
CA LEU A 249 -16.86 29.73 20.30
C LEU A 249 -17.97 30.40 19.49
N PHE A 250 -18.87 29.62 18.88
CA PHE A 250 -20.01 30.19 18.17
C PHE A 250 -21.06 30.77 19.11
N GLN A 251 -21.28 30.15 20.28
CA GLN A 251 -22.19 30.68 21.31
C GLN A 251 -21.69 32.01 21.89
N ASP A 252 -20.39 32.12 22.19
CA ASP A 252 -19.81 33.38 22.68
C ASP A 252 -19.93 34.52 21.65
N SER A 253 -19.72 34.23 20.36
CA SER A 253 -19.84 35.22 19.27
C SER A 253 -21.27 35.69 19.00
N SER A 254 -22.29 34.90 19.34
CA SER A 254 -23.70 35.30 19.19
C SER A 254 -24.18 36.14 20.37
N THR A 255 -23.68 35.88 21.58
CA THR A 255 -23.97 36.70 22.76
C THR A 255 -23.34 38.10 22.70
N GLU A 256 -22.18 38.26 22.05
CA GLU A 256 -21.55 39.58 21.86
C GLU A 256 -22.23 40.41 20.75
N ALA A 257 -22.92 39.78 19.79
CA ALA A 257 -23.62 40.48 18.70
C ALA A 257 -25.02 40.99 19.10
N GLU A 258 -25.57 40.54 20.23
CA GLU A 258 -26.86 40.96 20.79
C GLU A 258 -26.71 41.98 21.95
N SER A 259 -25.49 42.48 22.21
CA SER A 259 -25.18 43.46 23.27
C SER A 259 -24.96 44.88 22.73
#